data_AF-A0A7Y2DKY8-F1
#
_entry.id   AF-A0A7Y2DKY8-F1
#
_cell.length_a   1.000
_cell.length_b   1.000
_cell.length_c   1.000
_cell.angle_alpha   90.00
_cell.angle_beta   90.00
_cell.angle_gamma   90.00
#
_symmetry.space_group_name_H-M   'P 1'
#
loop_
_entity.id
_entity.type
_entity.pdbx_description
1 polymer ?
#
loop_
_entity_poly.entity_id
_entity_poly.type
_entity_poly.pdbx_seq_one_letter_code
_entity_poly.pdbx_strand_id
1 'polypeptide(L)'
;IRAWQAHTKEKKWFYCNSGAFVINLIELDNFEHPSDNLKTQKILLNSAVPMVLEISGGYANGFKATQEGSKLLVFSNFSLDESKADDFRYPADQWSFEP
;
A
#
# COMPACT_ATOMS: atom_id res chain seq x y z
N ILE A 1 -9.10 -7.12 -3.62
CA ILE A 1 -8.10 -6.45 -2.75
C ILE A 1 -6.73 -6.79 -3.33
N ARG A 2 -5.80 -5.83 -3.40
CA ARG A 2 -4.39 -6.11 -3.71
C ARG A 2 -3.59 -5.90 -2.44
N ALA A 3 -3.16 -6.97 -1.80
CA ALA A 3 -2.44 -6.94 -0.52
C ALA A 3 -1.73 -8.30 -0.30
N TRP A 4 -0.70 -8.39 0.54
CA TRP A 4 0.08 -7.28 1.11
C TRP A 4 1.41 -7.16 0.38
N GLN A 5 1.84 -5.93 0.08
CA GLN A 5 3.13 -5.66 -0.57
C GLN A 5 3.94 -4.70 0.29
N ALA A 6 5.17 -5.08 0.61
CA ALA A 6 6.11 -4.21 1.31
C ALA A 6 7.39 -4.02 0.51
N HIS A 7 8.07 -2.93 0.82
CA HIS A 7 9.41 -2.60 0.34
C HIS A 7 10.25 -2.14 1.52
N THR A 8 11.52 -2.54 1.57
CA THR A 8 12.40 -2.14 2.68
C THR A 8 12.93 -0.72 2.49
N LYS A 9 13.13 -0.29 1.24
CA LYS A 9 13.77 0.98 0.88
C LYS A 9 12.96 1.80 -0.13
N GLU A 10 12.25 1.14 -1.05
CA GLU A 10 11.45 1.82 -2.08
C GLU A 10 10.43 2.76 -1.43
N LYS A 11 10.32 3.98 -1.96
CA LYS A 11 9.26 4.93 -1.63
C LYS A 11 8.26 4.97 -2.75
N LYS A 12 6.98 4.92 -2.39
CA LYS A 12 5.88 5.01 -3.36
C LYS A 12 4.96 6.15 -3.04
N TRP A 13 4.47 6.82 -4.08
CA TRP A 13 3.45 7.84 -3.96
C TRP A 13 2.18 7.39 -4.64
N PHE A 14 1.08 7.38 -3.90
CA PHE A 14 -0.23 6.97 -4.35
C PHE A 14 -1.11 8.20 -4.54
N TYR A 15 -1.69 8.33 -5.72
CA TYR A 15 -2.59 9.42 -6.08
C TYR A 15 -3.86 8.88 -6.73
N CYS A 16 -5.02 9.18 -6.14
CA CYS A 16 -6.31 8.81 -6.72
C CYS A 16 -6.70 9.79 -7.82
N ASN A 17 -6.50 9.38 -9.07
CA ASN A 17 -6.81 10.21 -10.24
C ASN A 17 -8.30 10.22 -10.59
N SER A 18 -9.05 9.20 -10.18
CA SER A 18 -10.50 9.10 -10.38
C SER A 18 -11.09 8.16 -9.34
N GLY A 19 -12.30 8.46 -8.87
CA GLY A 19 -13.06 7.63 -7.92
C GLY A 19 -12.49 7.67 -6.51
N ALA A 20 -12.41 6.51 -5.85
CA ALA A 20 -11.89 6.41 -4.50
C ALA A 20 -11.24 5.05 -4.21
N PHE A 21 -10.23 5.09 -3.33
CA PHE A 21 -9.51 3.92 -2.82
C PHE A 21 -9.43 3.98 -1.31
N VAL A 22 -9.54 2.80 -0.70
CA VAL A 22 -9.04 2.57 0.64
C VAL A 22 -7.65 1.94 0.53
N ILE A 23 -6.69 2.50 1.27
CA ILE A 23 -5.33 2.02 1.41
C ILE A 23 -5.14 1.63 2.88
N ASN A 24 -4.71 0.40 3.11
CA ASN A 24 -4.37 -0.12 4.43
C ASN A 24 -2.85 -0.24 4.50
N LEU A 25 -2.27 0.20 5.62
CA LEU A 25 -0.85 0.16 5.89
C LEU A 25 -0.59 -0.65 7.17
N ILE A 26 0.47 -1.44 7.13
CA ILE A 26 1.03 -2.15 8.28
C ILE A 26 2.47 -1.70 8.42
N GLU A 27 2.82 -1.11 9.55
CA GLU A 27 4.22 -0.85 9.89
C GLU A 27 4.87 -2.17 10.30
N LEU A 28 5.87 -2.63 9.54
CA LEU A 28 6.50 -3.92 9.77
C LEU A 28 7.58 -3.80 10.85
N ASP A 29 7.54 -4.72 11.81
CA ASP A 29 8.60 -4.90 12.80
C ASP A 29 9.73 -5.82 12.27
N ASN A 30 9.41 -6.73 11.36
CA ASN A 30 10.35 -7.62 10.68
C ASN A 30 9.81 -7.98 9.28
N PHE A 31 10.66 -8.00 8.26
CA PHE A 31 10.22 -8.30 6.88
C PHE A 31 10.10 -9.80 6.57
N GLU A 32 10.94 -10.64 7.18
CA GLU A 32 10.94 -12.09 6.95
C GLU A 32 9.90 -12.80 7.84
N HIS A 33 9.75 -12.31 9.08
CA HIS A 33 8.89 -12.88 10.12
C HIS A 33 8.13 -11.77 10.88
N PRO A 34 7.21 -11.05 10.21
CA PRO A 34 6.47 -9.98 10.88
C PRO A 34 5.50 -10.53 11.92
N SER A 35 5.18 -9.73 12.93
CA SER A 35 4.17 -10.10 13.92
C SER A 35 2.74 -10.13 13.32
N ASP A 36 1.92 -11.08 13.77
CA ASP A 36 0.52 -11.21 13.32
C ASP A 36 -0.41 -10.14 13.91
N ASN A 37 -0.03 -9.55 15.05
CA ASN A 37 -0.84 -8.58 15.80
C ASN A 37 -0.55 -7.12 15.46
N LEU A 38 0.14 -6.86 14.34
CA LEU A 38 0.41 -5.50 13.87
C LEU A 38 -0.88 -4.78 13.53
N LYS A 39 -0.90 -3.47 13.79
CA LYS A 39 -2.11 -2.65 13.65
C LYS A 39 -2.24 -2.13 12.22
N THR A 40 -3.43 -2.29 11.67
CA THR A 40 -3.80 -1.72 10.38
C THR A 40 -4.10 -0.23 10.51
N GLN A 41 -3.48 0.57 9.65
CA GLN A 41 -3.79 2.00 9.49
C GLN A 41 -4.55 2.19 8.17
N LYS A 42 -5.75 2.77 8.25
CA LYS A 42 -6.60 3.02 7.09
C LYS A 42 -6.47 4.45 6.59
N ILE A 43 -6.21 4.61 5.29
CA ILE A 43 -6.17 5.88 4.58
C ILE A 43 -7.19 5.84 3.44
N LEU A 44 -7.91 6.94 3.24
CA LEU A 44 -8.83 7.12 2.12
C LEU A 44 -8.24 8.11 1.12
N LEU A 45 -8.11 7.68 -0.13
CA LEU A 45 -7.81 8.57 -1.25
C LEU A 45 -9.07 8.72 -2.10
N ASN A 46 -9.46 9.96 -2.38
CA ASN A 46 -10.64 10.28 -3.17
C ASN A 46 -10.28 11.40 -4.16
N SER A 47 -10.62 11.23 -5.44
CA SER A 47 -10.30 12.23 -6.46
C SER A 47 -10.98 13.59 -6.24
N ALA A 48 -12.07 13.64 -5.46
CA ALA A 48 -12.73 14.88 -5.06
C ALA A 48 -11.96 15.69 -4.01
N VAL A 49 -11.04 15.06 -3.28
CA VAL A 49 -10.14 15.70 -2.31
C VAL A 49 -8.71 15.28 -2.64
N PRO A 50 -8.06 15.93 -3.63
CA PRO A 50 -6.76 15.51 -4.14
C PRO A 50 -5.71 15.47 -3.03
N MET A 51 -5.10 14.30 -2.86
CA MET A 51 -4.05 14.03 -1.89
C MET A 51 -3.05 13.05 -2.51
N VAL A 52 -1.77 13.24 -2.20
CA VAL A 52 -0.72 12.27 -2.50
C VAL A 52 -0.32 11.60 -1.19
N LEU A 53 -0.47 10.28 -1.12
CA LEU A 53 0.03 9.47 0.00
C LEU A 53 1.44 8.98 -0.34
N GLU A 54 2.44 9.45 0.40
CA GLU A 54 3.78 8.86 0.39
C GLU A 54 3.82 7.67 1.36
N ILE A 55 4.37 6.55 0.90
CA ILE A 55 4.65 5.38 1.71
C ILE A 55 6.15 5.12 1.61
N SER A 56 6.86 5.35 2.71
CA SER A 56 8.27 5.02 2.83
C SER A 56 8.48 3.51 3.01
N GLY A 57 9.70 3.04 2.73
CA GLY A 57 10.10 1.69 3.09
C GLY A 57 9.87 1.40 4.58
N GLY A 58 9.51 0.16 4.91
CA GLY A 58 9.10 -0.25 6.26
C GLY A 58 7.61 -0.59 6.39
N TYR A 59 6.81 -0.30 5.37
CA TYR A 59 5.37 -0.55 5.40
C TYR A 59 4.94 -1.61 4.39
N ALA A 60 4.10 -2.55 4.83
CA ALA A 60 3.27 -3.33 3.92
C ALA A 60 2.00 -2.52 3.60
N ASN A 61 1.65 -2.43 2.32
CA ASN A 61 0.43 -1.79 1.87
C ASN A 61 -0.51 -2.79 1.20
N GLY A 62 -1.81 -2.51 1.35
CA GLY A 62 -2.87 -3.14 0.61
C GLY A 62 -3.90 -2.10 0.19
N PHE A 63 -4.53 -2.25 -0.97
CA PHE A 63 -5.56 -1.29 -1.41
C PHE A 63 -6.71 -1.93 -2.17
N LYS A 64 -7.85 -1.22 -2.17
CA LYS A 64 -9.08 -1.61 -2.85
C LYS A 64 -9.80 -0.37 -3.36
N ALA A 65 -10.27 -0.42 -4.60
CA ALA A 65 -11.19 0.59 -5.12
C ALA A 65 -12.54 0.49 -4.38
N THR A 66 -13.11 1.63 -3.97
CA THR A 66 -14.42 1.70 -3.31
C THR A 66 -15.52 2.20 -4.24
N GLN A 67 -15.15 2.66 -5.45
CA GLN A 67 -16.07 3.10 -6.49
C GLN A 67 -15.71 2.47 -7.85
N GLU A 68 -16.72 2.29 -8.70
CA GLU A 68 -16.51 1.86 -10.08
C GLU A 68 -15.73 2.92 -10.87
N GLY A 69 -14.89 2.48 -11.81
CA GLY A 69 -14.07 3.40 -12.62
C GLY A 69 -12.93 4.08 -11.86
N SER A 70 -12.64 3.67 -10.62
CA SER A 70 -11.54 4.26 -9.84
C SER A 70 -10.18 3.97 -10.48
N LYS A 71 -9.31 4.99 -10.55
CA LYS A 71 -7.95 4.91 -11.10
C LYS A 71 -6.93 5.43 -10.08
N LEU A 72 -5.94 4.59 -9.76
CA LEU A 72 -4.85 4.91 -8.83
C LEU A 72 -3.55 5.02 -9.63
N LEU A 73 -2.89 6.17 -9.53
CA LEU A 73 -1.53 6.36 -10.04
C LEU A 73 -0.55 6.07 -8.91
N VAL A 74 0.48 5.30 -9.22
CA VAL A 74 1.56 4.95 -8.28
C VAL A 74 2.87 5.39 -8.90
N PHE A 75 3.57 6.29 -8.22
CA PHE A 75 4.93 6.70 -8.56
C PHE A 75 5.92 5.97 -7.67
N SER A 76 7.14 5.80 -8.17
CA SER A 76 8.23 5.16 -7.44
C SER A 76 9.53 5.93 -7.67
N ASN A 77 10.41 5.91 -6.66
CA ASN A 77 11.79 6.36 -6.80
C ASN A 77 12.74 5.25 -7.28
N PHE A 78 12.25 4.04 -7.51
CA PHE A 78 12.98 2.88 -8.03
C PHE A 78 12.58 2.59 -9.47
N SER A 79 13.51 1.98 -10.21
CA SER A 79 13.20 1.24 -11.42
C SER A 79 12.37 -0.02 -11.13
N LEU A 80 11.84 -0.66 -12.17
CA LEU A 80 11.09 -1.92 -12.02
C LEU A 80 11.96 -3.05 -11.46
N ASP A 81 13.23 -3.12 -11.87
CA ASP A 81 14.15 -4.16 -11.40
C ASP A 81 14.54 -3.95 -9.93
N GLU A 82 14.80 -2.70 -9.53
CA GLU A 82 15.05 -2.34 -8.13
C GLU A 82 13.82 -2.61 -7.25
N SER A 83 12.61 -2.24 -7.72
CA SER A 83 11.36 -2.53 -7.01
C SER A 83 11.16 -4.02 -6.83
N LYS A 84 11.46 -4.83 -7.84
CA LYS A 84 11.34 -6.30 -7.75
C LYS A 84 12.36 -6.91 -6.78
N ALA A 85 13.56 -6.35 -6.72
CA ALA A 85 14.60 -6.79 -5.79
C ALA A 85 14.32 -6.41 -4.33
N ASP A 86 13.40 -5.47 -4.10
CA ASP A 86 12.98 -5.00 -2.77
C ASP A 86 11.55 -5.45 -2.39
N ASP A 87 10.94 -6.35 -3.17
CA ASP A 87 9.53 -6.73 -3.06
C ASP A 87 9.31 -7.86 -2.03
N PHE A 88 8.54 -7.57 -0.99
CA PHE A 88 8.06 -8.57 -0.01
C PHE A 88 6.56 -8.74 -0.12
N ARG A 89 6.09 -9.99 -0.10
CA ARG A 89 4.69 -10.37 -0.25
C ARG A 89 4.23 -11.20 0.94
N TYR A 90 3.05 -10.90 1.45
CA TYR A 90 2.42 -11.66 2.54
C TYR A 90 1.03 -12.15 2.12
N PRO A 91 0.53 -13.24 2.72
CA PRO A 91 -0.83 -13.73 2.51
C PRO A 91 -1.86 -12.62 2.74
N ALA A 92 -2.91 -12.54 1.90
CA ALA A 92 -3.88 -11.45 1.98
C ALA A 92 -4.64 -11.40 3.32
N ASP A 93 -4.71 -12.52 4.02
CA ASP A 93 -5.33 -12.73 5.33
C ASP A 93 -4.35 -12.60 6.52
N GLN A 94 -3.08 -12.29 6.28
CA GLN A 94 -2.05 -12.08 7.31
C GLN A 94 -2.46 -11.02 8.35
N TRP A 95 -3.04 -9.91 7.89
CA TRP A 95 -3.62 -8.87 8.74
C TRP A 95 -5.02 -8.51 8.28
N SER A 96 -5.81 -7.95 9.19
CA SER A 96 -7.16 -7.49 8.87
C SER A 96 -7.12 -6.30 7.92
N PHE A 97 -7.78 -6.43 6.78
CA PHE A 97 -7.99 -5.33 5.84
C PHE A 97 -9.28 -4.57 6.21
N GLU A 98 -9.17 -3.27 6.46
CA GLU A 98 -10.31 -2.40 6.74
C GLU A 98 -10.85 -1.80 5.43
N PRO A 99 -12.06 -2.19 4.97
CA PRO A 99 -12.62 -1.73 3.70
C PRO A 99 -13.18 -0.31 3.74
#